data_AF-A0A2V9QWT9-F1
#
_entry.id   AF-A0A2V9QWT9-F1
#
_cell.length_a   1.000
_cell.length_b   1.000
_cell.length_c   1.000
_cell.angle_alpha   90.00
_cell.angle_beta   90.00
_cell.angle_gamma   90.00
#
_symmetry.space_group_name_H-M   'P 1'
#
loop_
_entity.id
_entity.type
_entity.pdbx_description
1 polymer ?
#
loop_
_entity_poly.entity_id
_entity_poly.type
_entity_poly.pdbx_seq_one_letter_code
_entity_poly.pdbx_strand_id
1 'polypeptide(L)'
;MLRNARVDELETRKICILLSGGLDSCVLTALLAGRAEKIYPVYVRSGLLWEEVELYWLRQFLPALASRTIQPLKEISLPVEDVYNSHWSTTGDRIPNYLSQDGDVYLPGRNLMLLAKTSLYCSLKHIPVIALCPLKGNPFPDSTSEFFSKFQEIASKALTFDFAIITPFSDLSKTEVIQLGKQL
;
A
#
# COMPACT_ATOMS: atom_id res chain seq x y z
N MET A 1 14.25 15.85 -7.52
CA MET A 1 12.91 16.35 -7.91
C MET A 1 12.25 15.23 -8.71
N LEU A 2 11.37 14.44 -8.09
CA LEU A 2 10.70 13.30 -8.74
C LEU A 2 9.70 13.81 -9.79
N ARG A 3 10.21 14.21 -10.97
CA ARG A 3 9.41 14.47 -12.16
C ARG A 3 9.19 13.15 -12.89
N ASN A 4 8.35 12.29 -12.31
CA ASN A 4 7.68 11.27 -13.11
C ASN A 4 6.35 11.89 -13.56
N ALA A 5 6.13 11.96 -14.87
CA ALA A 5 4.97 12.58 -15.52
C ALA A 5 3.59 12.13 -14.97
N ARG A 6 3.55 11.06 -14.17
CA ARG A 6 2.35 10.56 -13.49
C ARG A 6 1.95 11.33 -12.24
N VAL A 7 2.82 12.12 -11.60
CA VAL A 7 2.50 12.80 -10.32
C VAL A 7 1.72 14.09 -10.54
N ASP A 8 2.01 14.83 -11.61
CA ASP A 8 1.30 16.08 -11.92
C ASP A 8 -0.15 15.80 -12.39
N GLU A 9 -0.42 14.62 -12.96
CA GLU A 9 -1.77 14.15 -13.29
C GLU A 9 -2.60 13.70 -12.09
N LEU A 10 -2.01 13.67 -10.88
CA LEU A 10 -2.70 13.22 -9.66
C LEU A 10 -3.51 14.33 -9.01
N GLU A 11 -3.28 15.59 -9.36
CA GLU A 11 -3.86 16.71 -8.63
C GLU A 11 -5.40 16.70 -8.64
N THR A 12 -5.97 16.23 -9.75
CA THR A 12 -7.42 16.16 -9.96
C THR A 12 -8.03 14.79 -9.62
N ARG A 13 -7.26 13.86 -9.05
CA ARG A 13 -7.70 12.47 -8.86
C ARG A 13 -7.96 12.14 -7.40
N LYS A 14 -8.97 11.30 -7.19
CA LYS A 14 -9.18 10.53 -5.96
C LYS A 14 -8.22 9.34 -5.93
N ILE A 15 -7.46 9.19 -4.86
CA ILE A 15 -6.44 8.14 -4.74
C ILE A 15 -6.71 7.31 -3.50
N CYS A 16 -6.84 6.00 -3.67
CA CYS A 16 -6.74 5.05 -2.59
C CYS A 16 -5.25 4.76 -2.32
N ILE A 17 -4.81 4.89 -1.07
CA ILE A 17 -3.46 4.49 -0.68
C ILE A 17 -3.58 3.24 0.19
N LEU A 18 -2.93 2.15 -0.23
CA LEU A 18 -2.72 1.00 0.64
C LEU A 18 -1.69 1.38 1.70
N LEU A 19 -2.16 1.52 2.93
CA LEU A 19 -1.42 2.10 4.04
C LEU A 19 -1.22 1.04 5.11
N SER A 20 0.03 0.71 5.43
CA SER A 20 0.37 -0.28 6.47
C SER A 20 0.87 0.33 7.77
N GLY A 21 1.17 1.63 7.81
CA GLY A 21 1.84 2.25 8.96
C GLY A 21 3.36 2.12 8.95
N GLY A 22 3.92 1.36 8.01
CA GLY A 22 5.33 1.40 7.71
C GLY A 22 5.75 2.73 7.08
N LEU A 23 7.03 3.08 7.26
CA LEU A 23 7.62 4.34 6.79
C LEU A 23 7.27 4.67 5.34
N ASP A 24 7.39 3.71 4.42
CA ASP A 24 7.27 3.98 2.98
C ASP A 24 5.84 4.41 2.62
N SER A 25 4.84 3.71 3.15
CA SER A 25 3.44 4.05 2.94
C SER A 25 3.05 5.39 3.61
N CYS A 26 3.67 5.71 4.74
CA CYS A 26 3.50 7.01 5.41
C CYS A 26 4.12 8.16 4.60
N VAL A 27 5.35 8.00 4.11
CA VAL A 27 6.02 8.99 3.25
C VAL A 27 5.25 9.18 1.95
N LEU A 28 4.74 8.11 1.34
CA LEU A 28 3.89 8.22 0.15
C LEU A 28 2.60 9.00 0.44
N THR A 29 1.96 8.73 1.58
CA THR A 29 0.75 9.45 2.01
C THR A 29 1.02 10.93 2.20
N ALA A 30 2.11 11.28 2.90
CA ALA A 30 2.53 12.66 3.12
C ALA A 30 2.90 13.37 1.80
N LEU A 31 3.59 12.68 0.88
CA LEU A 31 3.97 13.22 -0.42
C LEU A 31 2.75 13.57 -1.28
N LEU A 32 1.72 12.74 -1.24
CA LEU A 32 0.49 12.94 -2.00
C LEU A 32 -0.48 13.92 -1.31
N ALA A 33 -0.36 14.08 0.02
CA ALA A 33 -1.16 15.02 0.78
C ALA A 33 -0.98 16.44 0.23
N GLY A 34 -2.09 17.13 -0.03
CA GLY A 34 -2.08 18.47 -0.65
C GLY A 34 -1.80 18.50 -2.16
N ARG A 35 -1.46 17.36 -2.80
CA ARG A 35 -1.38 17.26 -4.26
C ARG A 35 -2.68 16.72 -4.81
N ALA A 36 -3.14 15.55 -4.36
CA ALA A 36 -4.35 14.91 -4.86
C ALA A 36 -5.64 15.54 -4.32
N GLU A 37 -6.73 15.50 -5.12
CA GLU A 37 -8.07 15.99 -4.74
C GLU A 37 -8.52 15.39 -3.40
N LYS A 38 -8.47 14.06 -3.30
CA LYS A 38 -8.77 13.31 -2.07
C LYS A 38 -7.93 12.06 -1.96
N ILE A 39 -7.46 11.78 -0.76
CA ILE A 39 -6.72 10.56 -0.41
C ILE A 39 -7.60 9.70 0.48
N TYR A 40 -7.80 8.45 0.09
CA TYR A 40 -8.53 7.43 0.83
C TYR A 40 -7.53 6.42 1.40
N PRO A 41 -7.04 6.62 2.63
CA PRO A 41 -6.16 5.66 3.26
C PRO A 41 -6.93 4.36 3.57
N VAL A 42 -6.40 3.23 3.11
CA VAL A 42 -6.97 1.90 3.34
C VAL A 42 -5.96 1.02 4.05
N TYR A 43 -6.37 0.48 5.20
CA TYR A 43 -5.64 -0.57 5.91
C TYR A 43 -6.40 -1.89 5.74
N VAL A 44 -5.72 -2.93 5.25
CA VAL A 44 -6.31 -4.27 5.11
C VAL A 44 -5.85 -5.14 6.27
N ARG A 45 -6.80 -5.54 7.12
CA ARG A 45 -6.58 -6.42 8.26
C ARG A 45 -6.56 -7.87 7.79
N SER A 46 -5.38 -8.46 7.74
CA SER A 46 -5.14 -9.84 7.34
C SER A 46 -4.99 -10.82 8.51
N GLY A 47 -5.10 -10.35 9.76
CA GLY A 47 -4.92 -11.19 10.93
C GLY A 47 -3.45 -11.47 11.26
N LEU A 48 -2.55 -10.56 10.86
CA LEU A 48 -1.13 -10.65 11.18
C LEU A 48 -0.86 -10.12 12.59
N LEU A 49 0.19 -10.62 13.24
CA LEU A 49 0.44 -10.33 14.66
C LEU A 49 0.71 -8.86 15.01
N TRP A 50 1.24 -8.10 14.05
CA TRP A 50 1.68 -6.72 14.28
C TRP A 50 0.60 -5.67 13.95
N GLU A 51 -0.59 -6.10 13.48
CA GLU A 51 -1.60 -5.18 12.94
C GLU A 51 -2.13 -4.17 13.97
N GLU A 52 -2.24 -4.58 15.24
CA GLU A 52 -2.67 -3.67 16.31
C GLU A 52 -1.66 -2.53 16.53
N VAL A 53 -0.37 -2.82 16.42
CA VAL A 53 0.69 -1.79 16.55
C VAL A 53 0.68 -0.88 15.33
N GLU A 54 0.54 -1.43 14.12
CA GLU A 54 0.40 -0.63 12.90
C GLU A 54 -0.80 0.32 12.98
N LEU A 55 -1.98 -0.18 13.36
CA LEU A 55 -3.18 0.63 13.49
C LEU A 55 -3.09 1.67 14.60
N TYR A 56 -2.45 1.33 15.72
CA TYR A 56 -2.18 2.30 16.79
C TYR A 56 -1.41 3.51 16.23
N TRP A 57 -0.30 3.28 15.52
CA TRP A 57 0.50 4.37 14.96
C TRP A 57 -0.19 5.10 13.81
N LEU A 58 -0.97 4.41 12.98
CA LEU A 58 -1.74 5.05 11.91
C LEU A 58 -2.78 6.02 12.43
N ARG A 59 -3.44 5.70 13.55
CA ARG A 59 -4.42 6.58 14.20
C ARG A 59 -3.78 7.84 14.78
N GLN A 60 -2.48 7.83 15.04
CA GLN A 60 -1.72 9.03 15.44
C GLN A 60 -1.16 9.79 14.23
N PHE A 61 -0.63 9.05 13.25
CA PHE A 61 0.02 9.61 12.07
C PHE A 61 -0.94 10.40 11.16
N LEU A 62 -2.11 9.84 10.84
CA LEU A 62 -3.02 10.47 9.89
C LEU A 62 -3.53 11.85 10.35
N PRO A 63 -3.96 12.04 11.61
CA PRO A 63 -4.28 13.37 12.13
C PRO A 63 -3.08 14.33 12.14
N ALA A 64 -1.88 13.83 12.42
CA ALA A 64 -0.67 14.66 12.49
C ALA A 64 -0.26 15.27 11.14
N LEU A 65 -0.66 14.67 10.02
CA LEU A 65 -0.46 15.27 8.68
C LEU A 65 -1.28 16.55 8.47
N ALA A 66 -2.31 16.81 9.29
CA ALA A 66 -3.16 18.01 9.26
C ALA A 66 -3.72 18.38 7.86
N SER A 67 -3.82 17.40 6.95
CA SER A 67 -4.27 17.62 5.57
C SER A 67 -5.77 17.42 5.44
N ARG A 68 -6.44 18.40 4.81
CA ARG A 68 -7.88 18.32 4.51
C ARG A 68 -8.22 17.37 3.36
N THR A 69 -7.23 16.97 2.56
CA THR A 69 -7.47 16.04 1.44
C THR A 69 -7.55 14.58 1.90
N ILE A 70 -6.99 14.27 3.07
CA ILE A 70 -6.98 12.93 3.64
C ILE A 70 -8.34 12.60 4.27
N GLN A 71 -8.96 11.54 3.77
CA GLN A 71 -10.22 11.00 4.30
C GLN A 71 -9.94 10.11 5.53
N PRO A 72 -10.96 9.81 6.35
CA PRO A 72 -10.82 8.88 7.47
C PRO A 72 -10.25 7.52 7.04
N LEU A 73 -9.44 6.90 7.92
CA LEU A 73 -8.89 5.57 7.70
C LEU A 73 -9.99 4.55 7.46
N LYS A 74 -9.93 3.87 6.32
CA LYS A 74 -10.81 2.76 6.01
C LYS A 74 -10.12 1.44 6.35
N GLU A 75 -10.64 0.75 7.34
CA GLU A 75 -10.23 -0.63 7.65
C GLU A 75 -11.08 -1.62 6.83
N ILE A 76 -10.42 -2.60 6.23
CA ILE A 76 -11.03 -3.70 5.45
C ILE A 76 -10.47 -5.03 5.97
N SER A 77 -11.32 -5.93 6.45
CA SER A 77 -10.88 -7.26 6.90
C SER A 77 -10.72 -8.23 5.73
N LEU A 78 -9.61 -8.95 5.66
CA LEU A 78 -9.33 -10.07 4.74
C LEU A 78 -8.37 -11.04 5.44
N PRO A 79 -8.86 -11.75 6.49
CA PRO A 79 -8.04 -12.67 7.26
C PRO A 79 -7.49 -13.79 6.37
N VAL A 80 -6.28 -14.27 6.68
CA VAL A 80 -5.61 -15.35 5.93
C VAL A 80 -5.37 -16.61 6.75
N GLU A 81 -5.81 -16.63 8.00
CA GLU A 81 -5.56 -17.72 8.94
C GLU A 81 -6.01 -19.09 8.42
N ASP A 82 -7.04 -19.12 7.58
CA ASP A 82 -7.59 -20.31 6.92
C ASP A 82 -6.68 -20.88 5.83
N VAL A 83 -5.77 -20.08 5.27
CA VAL A 83 -4.88 -20.48 4.17
C VAL A 83 -3.41 -20.49 4.57
N TYR A 84 -2.99 -19.57 5.46
CA TYR A 84 -1.59 -19.43 5.87
C TYR A 84 -1.13 -20.52 6.84
N ASN A 85 -2.04 -21.32 7.41
CA ASN A 85 -1.71 -22.37 8.38
C ASN A 85 -0.82 -21.80 9.52
N SER A 86 0.21 -22.55 9.93
CA SER A 86 1.18 -22.15 10.96
C SER A 86 2.30 -21.23 10.43
N HIS A 87 1.94 -20.19 9.66
CA HIS A 87 2.89 -19.20 9.19
C HIS A 87 3.36 -18.31 10.34
N TRP A 88 4.65 -17.94 10.37
CA TRP A 88 5.22 -17.11 11.44
C TRP A 88 4.50 -15.76 11.62
N SER A 89 3.89 -15.25 10.55
CA SER A 89 3.18 -13.96 10.57
C SER A 89 1.83 -14.02 11.28
N THR A 90 1.23 -15.20 11.43
CA THR A 90 -0.05 -15.43 12.11
C THR A 90 0.14 -16.06 13.48
N THR A 91 1.12 -16.96 13.65
CA THR A 91 1.33 -17.65 14.93
C THR A 91 2.39 -17.01 15.82
N GLY A 92 3.40 -16.35 15.23
CA GLY A 92 4.53 -15.79 15.96
C GLY A 92 5.63 -16.80 16.25
N ASP A 93 5.49 -18.01 15.73
CA ASP A 93 6.53 -19.03 15.85
C ASP A 93 7.63 -18.78 14.82
N ARG A 94 8.90 -18.82 15.28
CA ARG A 94 10.09 -18.73 14.41
C ARG A 94 10.06 -17.50 13.49
N ILE A 95 9.69 -16.35 14.04
CA ILE A 95 9.70 -15.06 13.32
C ILE A 95 11.11 -14.81 12.74
N PRO A 96 11.24 -14.55 11.43
CA PRO A 96 12.50 -14.17 10.80
C PRO A 96 13.13 -12.96 11.49
N ASN A 97 14.46 -12.91 11.54
CA ASN A 97 15.18 -11.79 12.13
C ASN A 97 15.95 -11.02 11.05
N TYR A 98 16.70 -10.01 11.47
CA TYR A 98 17.45 -9.14 10.55
C TYR A 98 18.50 -9.87 9.70
N LEU A 99 18.96 -11.05 10.11
CA LEU A 99 19.93 -11.88 9.38
C LEU A 99 19.26 -12.89 8.43
N SER A 100 17.93 -12.98 8.43
CA SER A 100 17.18 -13.89 7.57
C SER A 100 17.29 -13.49 6.09
N GLN A 101 17.16 -14.48 5.20
CA GLN A 101 17.16 -14.23 3.76
C GLN A 101 15.82 -13.64 3.32
N ASP A 102 15.78 -12.98 2.16
CA ASP A 102 14.56 -12.34 1.65
C ASP A 102 13.39 -13.33 1.51
N GLY A 103 13.67 -14.60 1.18
CA GLY A 103 12.65 -15.65 1.10
C GLY A 103 12.00 -15.98 2.44
N ASP A 104 12.71 -15.82 3.56
CA ASP A 104 12.20 -16.12 4.90
C ASP A 104 11.16 -15.09 5.35
N VAL A 105 11.27 -13.85 4.87
CA VAL A 105 10.33 -12.75 5.16
C VAL A 105 9.19 -12.67 4.14
N TYR A 106 9.05 -13.65 3.26
CA TYR A 106 8.00 -13.68 2.25
C TYR A 106 6.60 -13.84 2.86
N LEU A 107 5.66 -13.03 2.40
CA LEU A 107 4.22 -13.17 2.67
C LEU A 107 3.52 -13.57 1.37
N PRO A 108 3.21 -14.87 1.16
CA PRO A 108 2.70 -15.37 -0.12
C PRO A 108 1.44 -14.64 -0.60
N GLY A 109 1.53 -14.00 -1.78
CA GLY A 109 0.40 -13.34 -2.43
C GLY A 109 -0.13 -12.09 -1.73
N ARG A 110 0.69 -11.41 -0.92
CA ARG A 110 0.26 -10.25 -0.14
C ARG A 110 -0.34 -9.15 -1.02
N ASN A 111 0.36 -8.70 -2.06
CA ASN A 111 -0.15 -7.63 -2.91
C ASN A 111 -1.36 -8.08 -3.73
N LEU A 112 -1.41 -9.35 -4.13
CA LEU A 112 -2.58 -9.93 -4.81
C LEU A 112 -3.85 -9.78 -3.96
N MET A 113 -3.79 -10.21 -2.70
CA MET A 113 -4.89 -10.11 -1.75
C MET A 113 -5.26 -8.65 -1.44
N LEU A 114 -4.26 -7.81 -1.15
CA LEU A 114 -4.45 -6.39 -0.85
C LEU A 114 -5.19 -5.70 -1.99
N LEU A 115 -4.73 -5.91 -3.23
CA LEU A 115 -5.32 -5.32 -4.42
C LEU A 115 -6.73 -5.87 -4.68
N ALA A 116 -6.97 -7.17 -4.57
CA ALA A 116 -8.27 -7.78 -4.86
C ALA A 116 -9.44 -7.11 -4.11
N LYS A 117 -9.34 -7.00 -2.78
CA LYS A 117 -10.42 -6.43 -1.98
C LYS A 117 -10.46 -4.89 -2.06
N THR A 118 -9.30 -4.27 -2.22
CA THR A 118 -9.20 -2.81 -2.34
C THR A 118 -9.76 -2.31 -3.67
N SER A 119 -9.55 -3.04 -4.77
CA SER A 119 -10.15 -2.71 -6.07
C SER A 119 -11.66 -2.74 -6.01
N LEU A 120 -12.27 -3.75 -5.37
CA LEU A 120 -13.72 -3.78 -5.15
C LEU A 120 -14.21 -2.58 -4.32
N TYR A 121 -13.50 -2.22 -3.24
CA TYR A 121 -13.83 -1.03 -2.47
C TYR A 121 -13.74 0.25 -3.32
N CYS A 122 -12.69 0.36 -4.13
CA CYS A 122 -12.42 1.53 -4.96
C CYS A 122 -13.46 1.69 -6.08
N SER A 123 -13.89 0.61 -6.76
CA SER A 123 -14.94 0.71 -7.79
C SER A 123 -16.26 1.19 -7.20
N LEU A 124 -16.68 0.62 -6.05
CA LEU A 124 -17.91 1.00 -5.35
C LEU A 124 -17.90 2.45 -4.83
N LYS A 125 -16.71 3.04 -4.64
CA LYS A 125 -16.53 4.43 -4.20
C LYS A 125 -16.10 5.37 -5.32
N HIS A 126 -16.00 4.89 -6.55
CA HIS A 126 -15.50 5.63 -7.70
C HIS A 126 -14.13 6.30 -7.43
N ILE A 127 -13.18 5.51 -6.93
CA ILE A 127 -11.79 5.92 -6.67
C ILE A 127 -10.91 5.31 -7.78
N PRO A 128 -10.48 6.09 -8.79
CA PRO A 128 -9.85 5.57 -10.00
C PRO A 128 -8.37 5.18 -9.83
N VAL A 129 -7.71 5.57 -8.74
CA VAL A 129 -6.28 5.30 -8.54
C VAL A 129 -6.05 4.50 -7.26
N ILE A 130 -5.26 3.44 -7.35
CA ILE A 130 -4.76 2.67 -6.21
C ILE A 130 -3.23 2.83 -6.18
N ALA A 131 -2.72 3.36 -5.07
CA ALA A 131 -1.30 3.58 -4.87
C ALA A 131 -0.73 2.58 -3.86
N LEU A 132 0.43 2.01 -4.22
CA LEU A 132 1.27 1.17 -3.37
C LEU A 132 2.70 1.71 -3.37
N CYS A 133 3.51 1.26 -2.43
CA CYS A 133 4.90 1.70 -2.28
C CYS A 133 5.91 0.54 -2.25
N PRO A 134 5.90 -0.42 -3.22
CA PRO A 134 7.03 -1.33 -3.34
C PRO A 134 8.30 -0.52 -3.63
N LEU A 135 9.43 -1.00 -3.12
CA LEU A 135 10.72 -0.36 -3.30
C LEU A 135 11.56 -1.06 -4.37
N LYS A 136 12.61 -0.37 -4.82
CA LYS A 136 13.62 -0.95 -5.71
C LYS A 136 14.23 -2.20 -5.09
N GLY A 137 14.29 -3.27 -5.88
CA GLY A 137 14.88 -4.53 -5.46
C GLY A 137 13.97 -5.43 -4.62
N ASN A 138 12.67 -5.13 -4.53
CA ASN A 138 11.71 -6.07 -3.95
C ASN A 138 11.74 -7.39 -4.76
N PRO A 139 12.05 -8.53 -4.13
CA PRO A 139 12.28 -9.79 -4.84
C PRO A 139 10.99 -10.56 -5.13
N PHE A 140 9.84 -10.10 -4.62
CA PHE A 140 8.60 -10.87 -4.67
C PHE A 140 7.86 -10.71 -6.01
N PRO A 141 7.29 -11.80 -6.54
CA PRO A 141 6.69 -11.80 -7.88
C PRO A 141 5.47 -10.88 -8.00
N ASP A 142 4.74 -10.68 -6.89
CA ASP A 142 3.59 -9.78 -6.78
C ASP A 142 3.97 -8.31 -6.51
N SER A 143 5.25 -7.96 -6.67
CA SER A 143 5.76 -6.59 -6.55
C SER A 143 6.38 -6.05 -7.85
N THR A 144 6.21 -6.76 -8.96
CA THR A 144 6.75 -6.38 -10.27
C THR A 144 5.82 -5.44 -11.05
N SER A 145 6.40 -4.63 -11.95
CA SER A 145 5.62 -3.78 -12.86
C SER A 145 4.68 -4.59 -13.77
N GLU A 146 5.12 -5.78 -14.21
CA GLU A 146 4.31 -6.70 -15.00
C GLU A 146 3.08 -7.19 -14.21
N PHE A 147 3.28 -7.61 -12.95
CA PHE A 147 2.19 -8.02 -12.07
C PHE A 147 1.16 -6.90 -11.92
N PHE A 148 1.58 -5.68 -11.58
CA PHE A 148 0.66 -4.55 -11.37
C PHE A 148 -0.10 -4.19 -12.65
N SER A 149 0.58 -4.20 -13.82
CA SER A 149 -0.05 -3.93 -15.11
C SER A 149 -1.13 -4.95 -15.45
N LYS A 150 -0.81 -6.25 -15.32
CA LYS A 150 -1.75 -7.34 -15.58
C LYS A 150 -2.92 -7.35 -14.59
N PHE A 151 -2.64 -7.11 -13.31
CA PHE A 151 -3.69 -7.03 -12.31
C PHE A 151 -4.64 -5.86 -12.59
N GLN A 152 -4.11 -4.67 -12.93
CA GLN A 152 -4.92 -3.51 -13.29
C GLN A 152 -5.88 -3.84 -14.43
N GLU A 153 -5.39 -4.47 -15.50
CA GLU A 153 -6.22 -4.84 -16.65
C GLU A 153 -7.36 -5.78 -16.24
N ILE A 154 -7.06 -6.84 -15.48
CA ILE A 154 -8.04 -7.82 -15.03
C ILE A 154 -9.06 -7.17 -14.09
N ALA A 155 -8.61 -6.39 -13.12
CA ALA A 155 -9.48 -5.73 -12.15
C ALA A 155 -10.42 -4.73 -12.84
N SER A 156 -9.90 -3.93 -13.78
CA SER A 156 -10.71 -2.94 -14.51
C SER A 156 -11.82 -3.62 -15.32
N LYS A 157 -11.49 -4.72 -16.00
CA LYS A 157 -12.46 -5.53 -16.75
C LYS A 157 -13.49 -6.17 -15.83
N ALA A 158 -13.04 -6.84 -14.76
CA ALA A 158 -13.92 -7.58 -13.86
C ALA A 158 -14.90 -6.67 -13.11
N LEU A 159 -14.49 -5.45 -12.77
CA LEU A 159 -15.30 -4.51 -12.00
C LEU A 159 -15.99 -3.45 -12.88
N THR A 160 -15.81 -3.49 -14.21
CA THR A 160 -16.32 -2.50 -15.15
C THR A 160 -16.01 -1.07 -14.71
N PHE A 161 -14.76 -0.84 -14.28
CA PHE A 161 -14.30 0.43 -13.73
C PHE A 161 -12.83 0.63 -14.01
N ASP A 162 -12.47 1.74 -14.66
CA ASP A 162 -11.09 1.99 -15.07
C ASP A 162 -10.19 2.38 -13.89
N PHE A 163 -9.30 1.46 -13.52
CA PHE A 163 -8.27 1.71 -12.51
C PHE A 163 -6.94 2.15 -13.13
N ALA A 164 -6.21 2.97 -12.39
CA ALA A 164 -4.76 3.10 -12.48
C ALA A 164 -4.11 2.58 -11.19
N ILE A 165 -3.22 1.60 -11.31
CA ILE A 165 -2.36 1.17 -10.21
C ILE A 165 -1.02 1.89 -10.35
N ILE A 166 -0.64 2.64 -9.33
CA ILE A 166 0.62 3.38 -9.31
C ILE A 166 1.52 2.90 -8.18
N THR A 167 2.82 2.84 -8.46
CA THR A 167 3.84 2.40 -7.52
C THR A 167 5.01 3.39 -7.48
N PRO A 168 4.80 4.61 -6.94
CA PRO A 168 5.71 5.75 -7.14
C PRO A 168 7.14 5.54 -6.63
N PHE A 169 7.34 4.58 -5.71
CA PHE A 169 8.64 4.28 -5.10
C PHE A 169 9.34 3.04 -5.69
N SER A 170 8.82 2.45 -6.77
CA SER A 170 9.39 1.21 -7.36
C SER A 170 10.85 1.34 -7.78
N ASP A 171 11.29 2.55 -8.13
CA ASP A 171 12.66 2.83 -8.54
C ASP A 171 13.52 3.42 -7.41
N LEU A 172 12.94 3.61 -6.21
CA LEU A 172 13.62 4.22 -5.06
C LEU A 172 14.14 3.17 -4.09
N SER A 173 15.36 3.39 -3.62
CA SER A 173 15.91 2.69 -2.46
C SER A 173 15.29 3.17 -1.16
N LYS A 174 15.45 2.38 -0.10
CA LYS A 174 14.99 2.74 1.26
C LYS A 174 15.57 4.07 1.74
N THR A 175 16.86 4.31 1.46
CA THR A 175 17.55 5.56 1.84
C THR A 175 16.96 6.77 1.14
N GLU A 176 16.61 6.66 -0.14
CA GLU A 176 15.98 7.75 -0.89
C GLU A 176 14.58 8.07 -0.35
N VAL A 177 13.79 7.06 0.03
CA VAL A 177 12.48 7.27 0.65
C VAL A 177 12.61 7.93 2.03
N ILE A 178 13.59 7.52 2.85
CA ILE A 178 13.89 8.19 4.13
C ILE A 178 14.23 9.66 3.90
N GLN A 179 15.10 9.93 2.91
CA GLN A 179 15.53 11.29 2.62
C GLN A 179 14.38 12.15 2.10
N LEU A 180 13.48 11.58 1.29
CA LEU A 180 12.26 12.23 0.85
C LEU A 180 11.35 12.57 2.04
N GLY A 181 11.17 11.62 2.96
CA GLY A 181 10.35 11.82 4.16
C GLY A 181 10.84 12.93 5.08
N LYS A 182 12.16 13.16 5.15
CA LYS A 182 12.75 14.28 5.94
C LYS A 182 12.43 15.67 5.39
N GLN A 183 11.95 15.76 4.14
CA GLN A 183 11.65 17.02 3.47
C GLN A 183 10.15 17.39 3.52
N LEU A 184 9.32 16.53 4.13
CA LEU A 184 7.88 16.70 4.28
C LEU A 184 7.54 17.15 5.69
#